data_AF-A0A931XVF0-F1
#
_entry.id   AF-A0A931XVF0-F1
#
_cell.length_a   1.000
_cell.length_b   1.000
_cell.length_c   1.000
_cell.angle_alpha   90.00
_cell.angle_beta   90.00
_cell.angle_gamma   90.00
#
_symmetry.space_group_name_H-M   'P 1'
#
loop_
_entity.id
_entity.type
_entity.pdbx_description
1 polymer ?
#
loop_
_entity_poly.entity_id
_entity_poly.type
_entity_poly.pdbx_seq_one_letter_code
_entity_poly.pdbx_strand_id
1 'polypeptide(L)'
;MVNFPLSPHEATDLLPLFREELRLCAVRPGDTVVVFTDARSNPHYVAAALGAAVDLGAEACELSLPYLGVRPQPQGPPARLRQVPERVVAFLRTATLVVDLSTAFRLFLYSRALRE
;
A
#
# COMPACT_ATOMS: atom_id res chain seq x y z
N MET A 1 1.43 14.91 15.12
CA MET A 1 2.33 14.32 14.12
C MET A 1 2.80 12.99 14.70
N VAL A 2 2.56 11.86 14.02
CA VAL A 2 3.09 10.57 14.49
C VAL A 2 4.56 10.56 14.12
N ASN A 3 5.44 10.33 15.08
CA ASN A 3 6.88 10.23 14.83
C ASN A 3 7.24 8.74 14.82
N PHE A 4 7.68 8.23 13.67
CA PHE A 4 8.18 6.87 13.58
C PHE A 4 9.69 6.90 13.85
N PRO A 5 10.21 6.09 14.78
CA PRO A 5 11.66 5.98 14.97
C PRO A 5 12.30 5.59 13.64
N LEU A 6 13.24 6.34 13.07
CA LEU A 6 13.78 6.05 11.72
C LEU A 6 14.85 4.94 11.74
N SER A 7 14.74 3.96 12.64
CA SER A 7 15.67 2.84 12.78
C SER A 7 15.53 1.88 11.60
N PRO A 8 16.57 1.70 10.76
CA PRO A 8 16.48 0.79 9.60
C PRO A 8 16.21 -0.68 9.96
N HIS A 9 16.57 -1.09 11.18
CA HIS A 9 16.35 -2.45 11.65
C HIS A 9 14.87 -2.81 11.76
N GLU A 10 13.99 -1.85 12.02
CA GLU A 10 12.55 -2.10 12.12
C GLU A 10 11.95 -2.62 10.80
N ALA A 11 12.42 -2.10 9.67
CA ALA A 11 12.00 -2.61 8.36
C ALA A 11 12.52 -4.04 8.10
N THR A 12 13.70 -4.37 8.64
CA THR A 12 14.30 -5.71 8.50
C THR A 12 13.52 -6.75 9.29
N ASP A 13 13.07 -6.40 10.50
CA ASP A 13 12.24 -7.26 11.34
C ASP A 13 10.85 -7.51 10.73
N LEU A 14 10.32 -6.53 9.99
CA LEU A 14 9.02 -6.62 9.32
C LEU A 14 9.07 -7.37 7.98
N LEU A 15 10.22 -7.37 7.29
CA LEU A 15 10.40 -7.99 5.98
C LEU A 15 9.90 -9.45 5.91
N PRO A 16 10.26 -10.37 6.82
CA PRO A 16 9.80 -11.76 6.74
C PRO A 16 8.27 -11.88 6.87
N LEU A 17 7.62 -10.98 7.61
CA LEU A 17 6.16 -10.96 7.73
C LEU A 17 5.49 -10.53 6.42
N PHE A 18 5.99 -9.45 5.81
CA PHE A 18 5.50 -9.02 4.50
C PHE A 18 5.78 -10.05 3.41
N ARG A 19 6.94 -10.70 3.43
CA ARG A 19 7.28 -11.76 2.47
C ARG A 19 6.28 -12.90 2.55
N GLU A 20 5.96 -13.36 3.76
CA GLU A 20 4.99 -14.44 3.94
C GLU A 20 3.58 -14.03 3.50
N GLU A 21 3.14 -12.82 3.85
CA GLU A 21 1.84 -12.28 3.41
C GLU A 21 1.75 -12.18 1.88
N LEU A 22 2.78 -11.64 1.22
CA LEU A 22 2.81 -11.53 -0.24
C LEU A 22 2.86 -12.90 -0.92
N ARG A 23 3.56 -13.88 -0.32
CA ARG A 23 3.56 -15.28 -0.77
C ARG A 23 2.16 -15.88 -0.66
N LEU A 24 1.42 -15.61 0.42
CA LEU A 24 0.03 -16.03 0.60
C LEU A 24 -0.93 -15.35 -0.38
N CYS A 25 -0.63 -14.11 -0.77
CA CYS A 25 -1.29 -13.41 -1.88
C CYS A 25 -0.90 -13.94 -3.27
N ALA A 26 -0.09 -15.01 -3.32
CA ALA A 26 0.38 -15.65 -4.53
C ALA A 26 1.20 -14.75 -5.47
N VAL A 27 1.93 -13.77 -4.91
CA VAL A 27 2.92 -12.97 -5.66
C VAL A 27 4.01 -13.88 -6.21
N ARG A 28 4.36 -13.68 -7.48
CA ARG A 28 5.31 -14.50 -8.24
C ARG A 28 6.32 -13.62 -9.00
N PRO A 29 7.43 -14.21 -9.48
CA PRO A 29 8.33 -13.51 -10.38
C PRO A 29 7.60 -12.93 -11.60
N GLY A 30 7.87 -11.65 -11.90
CA GLY A 30 7.23 -10.91 -12.98
C GLY A 30 5.89 -10.25 -12.65
N ASP A 31 5.33 -10.47 -11.44
CA ASP A 31 4.20 -9.68 -10.96
C ASP A 31 4.60 -8.22 -10.71
N THR A 32 3.62 -7.33 -10.81
CA THR A 32 3.80 -5.91 -10.45
C THR A 32 3.12 -5.63 -9.12
N VAL A 33 3.88 -5.15 -8.15
CA VAL A 33 3.39 -4.80 -6.81
C VAL A 33 3.53 -3.29 -6.60
N VAL A 34 2.40 -2.61 -6.36
CA VAL A 34 2.41 -1.19 -6.01
C VAL A 34 2.12 -1.04 -4.52
N VAL A 35 3.05 -0.43 -3.80
CA VAL A 35 2.85 -0.02 -2.40
C VAL A 35 2.23 1.37 -2.40
N PHE A 36 0.95 1.46 -2.06
CA PHE A 36 0.22 2.72 -2.07
C PHE A 36 0.26 3.38 -0.69
N THR A 37 0.73 4.62 -0.64
CA THR A 37 1.05 5.32 0.61
C THR A 37 0.53 6.75 0.61
N ASP A 38 0.58 7.38 1.79
CA ASP A 38 0.53 8.84 1.89
C ASP A 38 1.62 9.37 2.80
N ALA A 39 1.73 10.70 2.90
CA ALA A 39 2.76 11.38 3.70
C ALA A 39 2.78 11.03 5.21
N ARG A 40 1.82 10.23 5.72
CA ARG A 40 1.77 9.74 7.10
C ARG A 40 1.92 8.23 7.23
N SER A 41 2.11 7.50 6.14
CA SER A 41 2.41 6.08 6.16
C SER A 41 3.69 5.80 6.97
N ASN A 42 3.73 4.67 7.68
CA ASN A 42 4.92 4.27 8.43
C ASN A 42 6.02 3.85 7.44
N PRO A 43 7.18 4.54 7.39
CA PRO A 43 8.21 4.28 6.38
C PRO A 43 8.80 2.87 6.47
N HIS A 44 8.79 2.22 7.64
CA HIS A 44 9.31 0.85 7.78
C HIS A 44 8.42 -0.18 7.12
N TYR A 45 7.12 0.03 7.15
CA TYR A 45 6.16 -0.85 6.47
C TYR A 45 6.33 -0.72 4.95
N VAL A 46 6.56 0.51 4.47
CA VAL A 46 6.83 0.76 3.04
C VAL A 46 8.10 0.04 2.60
N ALA A 47 9.21 0.22 3.33
CA ALA A 47 10.48 -0.42 3.03
C ALA A 47 10.40 -1.95 3.09
N ALA A 48 9.74 -2.50 4.11
CA ALA A 48 9.56 -3.95 4.27
C ALA A 48 8.69 -4.54 3.16
N ALA A 49 7.58 -3.89 2.78
CA ALA A 49 6.70 -4.35 1.71
C ALA A 49 7.39 -4.35 0.34
N LEU A 50 8.14 -3.28 0.02
CA LEU A 50 8.93 -3.20 -1.21
C LEU A 50 10.02 -4.28 -1.25
N GLY A 51 10.79 -4.40 -0.16
CA GLY A 51 11.85 -5.40 -0.06
C GLY A 51 11.32 -6.83 -0.20
N ALA A 52 10.21 -7.14 0.47
CA ALA A 52 9.55 -8.44 0.37
C ALA A 52 9.05 -8.77 -1.04
N ALA A 53 8.49 -7.78 -1.76
CA ALA A 53 8.03 -7.97 -3.14
C ALA A 53 9.20 -8.26 -4.08
N VAL A 54 10.28 -7.47 -3.98
CA VAL A 54 11.52 -7.67 -4.76
C VAL A 54 12.14 -9.03 -4.45
N ASP A 55 12.17 -9.43 -3.19
CA ASP A 55 12.71 -10.73 -2.75
C ASP A 55 11.87 -11.93 -3.25
N LEU A 56 10.60 -11.72 -3.63
CA LEU A 56 9.76 -12.72 -4.32
C LEU A 56 9.91 -12.68 -5.85
N GLY A 57 10.74 -11.77 -6.39
CA GLY A 57 10.98 -11.59 -7.82
C GLY A 57 9.96 -10.70 -8.53
N ALA A 58 9.12 -9.98 -7.80
CA ALA A 58 8.17 -9.03 -8.37
C ALA A 58 8.83 -7.68 -8.67
N GLU A 59 8.29 -6.98 -9.67
CA GLU A 59 8.59 -5.57 -9.94
C GLU A 59 7.80 -4.70 -8.97
N ALA A 60 8.48 -3.99 -8.08
CA ALA A 60 7.85 -3.25 -6.99
C ALA A 60 8.14 -1.75 -7.05
N CYS A 61 7.12 -0.92 -6.81
CA CYS A 61 7.30 0.53 -6.67
C CYS A 61 6.34 1.13 -5.64
N GLU A 62 6.69 2.31 -5.11
CA GLU A 62 5.82 3.09 -4.25
C GLU A 62 5.04 4.13 -5.06
N LEU A 63 3.73 4.23 -4.81
CA LEU A 63 2.92 5.38 -5.21
C LEU A 63 2.46 6.13 -3.97
N SER A 64 3.11 7.27 -3.69
CA SER A 64 2.78 8.12 -2.55
C SER A 64 1.93 9.32 -2.95
N LEU A 65 0.84 9.56 -2.20
CA LEU A 65 0.03 10.77 -2.34
C LEU A 65 0.21 11.73 -1.16
N PRO A 66 -0.06 13.03 -1.35
CA PRO A 66 -0.22 13.94 -0.22
C PRO A 66 -1.32 13.45 0.72
N TYR A 67 -1.11 13.58 2.03
CA TYR A 67 -2.17 13.33 3.01
C TYR A 67 -3.25 14.42 2.87
N LEU A 68 -4.45 14.04 2.42
CA LEU A 68 -5.54 14.99 2.16
C LEU A 68 -6.39 15.34 3.39
N GLY A 69 -6.11 14.72 4.56
CA GLY A 69 -6.86 14.96 5.79
C GLY A 69 -8.27 14.38 5.74
N VAL A 70 -8.71 13.75 6.84
CA VAL A 70 -10.13 13.51 7.05
C VAL A 70 -10.73 14.86 7.44
N ARG A 71 -11.38 15.57 6.51
CA ARG A 71 -12.31 16.63 6.93
C ARG A 71 -13.48 15.95 7.62
N PRO A 72 -13.75 16.23 8.91
CA PRO A 72 -14.96 15.74 9.56
C PRO A 72 -16.14 16.31 8.77
N GLN A 73 -16.93 15.45 8.11
CA GLN A 73 -18.17 15.89 7.50
C GLN A 73 -19.24 15.84 8.59
N PRO A 74 -19.92 16.96 8.90
CA PRO A 74 -20.82 17.01 10.05
C PRO A 74 -22.02 16.05 9.93
N GLN A 75 -22.39 15.63 8.72
CA GLN A 75 -23.44 14.62 8.50
C GLN A 75 -23.14 13.80 7.22
N GLY A 76 -23.22 12.47 7.32
CA GLY A 76 -23.08 11.52 6.20
C GLY A 76 -22.03 10.41 6.44
N PRO A 77 -22.12 9.26 5.76
CA PRO A 77 -21.08 8.24 5.81
C PRO A 77 -19.76 8.87 5.37
N PRO A 78 -18.65 8.55 6.06
CA PRO A 78 -17.42 9.31 5.91
C PRO A 78 -16.97 9.25 4.45
N ALA A 79 -16.68 10.42 3.85
CA ALA A 79 -16.28 10.62 2.45
C ALA A 79 -14.92 10.00 2.07
N ARG A 80 -14.57 8.85 2.67
CA ARG A 80 -13.28 8.15 2.59
C ARG A 80 -13.04 7.46 1.24
N LEU A 81 -14.03 7.46 0.35
CA LEU A 81 -14.02 6.67 -0.89
C LEU A 81 -13.95 7.49 -2.19
N ARG A 82 -13.96 8.83 -2.12
CA ARG A 82 -14.06 9.71 -3.32
C ARG A 82 -12.88 10.67 -3.56
N GLN A 83 -11.77 10.49 -2.84
CA GLN A 83 -10.67 11.47 -2.87
C GLN A 83 -9.44 11.04 -3.67
N VAL A 84 -9.37 9.77 -4.09
CA VAL A 84 -8.28 9.31 -4.97
C VAL A 84 -8.65 9.70 -6.41
N PRO A 85 -7.84 10.51 -7.12
CA PRO A 85 -8.11 10.88 -8.50
C PRO A 85 -8.26 9.65 -9.39
N GLU A 86 -9.19 9.66 -10.35
CA GLU A 86 -9.43 8.50 -11.23
C GLU A 86 -8.16 8.03 -11.95
N ARG A 87 -7.28 8.95 -12.34
CA ARG A 87 -5.96 8.61 -12.92
C ARG A 87 -5.08 7.75 -12.01
N VAL A 88 -5.18 7.94 -10.69
CA VAL A 88 -4.45 7.12 -9.70
C VAL A 88 -5.08 5.75 -9.62
N VAL A 89 -6.41 5.67 -9.57
CA VAL A 89 -7.14 4.39 -9.61
C VAL A 89 -6.82 3.62 -10.88
N ALA A 90 -6.78 4.29 -12.04
CA ALA A 90 -6.45 3.70 -13.33
C ALA A 90 -5.02 3.12 -13.33
N PHE A 91 -4.04 3.83 -12.75
CA PHE A 91 -2.69 3.32 -12.57
C PHE A 91 -2.66 2.12 -11.62
N LEU A 92 -3.29 2.21 -10.44
CA LEU A 92 -3.31 1.11 -9.48
C LEU A 92 -3.93 -0.18 -10.05
N ARG A 93 -4.89 -0.06 -10.99
CA ARG A 93 -5.49 -1.20 -11.70
C ARG A 93 -4.54 -1.91 -12.68
N THR A 94 -3.39 -1.32 -13.03
CA THR A 94 -2.41 -2.01 -13.88
C THR A 94 -1.50 -2.95 -13.10
N ALA A 95 -1.46 -2.81 -11.76
CA ALA A 95 -0.68 -3.69 -10.90
C ALA A 95 -1.33 -5.07 -10.76
N THR A 96 -0.52 -6.11 -10.56
CA THR A 96 -1.03 -7.42 -10.12
C THR A 96 -1.61 -7.31 -8.70
N LEU A 97 -0.89 -6.63 -7.81
CA LEU A 97 -1.25 -6.45 -6.42
C LEU A 97 -0.97 -5.03 -5.94
N VAL A 98 -1.90 -4.48 -5.16
CA VAL A 98 -1.72 -3.21 -4.45
C VAL A 98 -1.65 -3.49 -2.95
N VAL A 99 -0.57 -3.04 -2.31
CA VAL A 99 -0.43 -3.05 -0.85
C VAL A 99 -0.80 -1.65 -0.35
N ASP A 100 -2.00 -1.49 0.18
CA ASP A 100 -2.45 -0.22 0.75
C ASP A 100 -1.92 -0.03 2.17
N LEU A 101 -0.96 0.89 2.31
CA LEU A 101 -0.41 1.35 3.59
C LEU A 101 -0.77 2.81 3.88
N SER A 102 -1.70 3.38 3.12
CA SER A 102 -2.14 4.75 3.31
C SER A 102 -3.00 4.90 4.57
N THR A 103 -2.99 6.10 5.14
CA THR A 103 -3.63 6.40 6.42
C THR A 103 -5.01 7.02 6.26
N ALA A 104 -5.25 7.69 5.13
CA ALA A 104 -6.51 8.38 4.84
C ALA A 104 -7.40 7.66 3.83
N PHE A 105 -6.79 6.86 2.95
CA PHE A 105 -7.51 6.13 1.92
C PHE A 105 -7.61 4.68 2.38
N ARG A 106 -8.79 4.07 2.29
CA ARG A 106 -8.89 2.62 2.32
C ARG A 106 -9.15 2.20 0.89
N LEU A 107 -8.10 1.89 0.15
CA LEU A 107 -8.23 1.03 -1.03
C LEU A 107 -8.57 -0.35 -0.51
N PHE A 108 -9.81 -0.77 -0.77
CA PHE A 108 -10.15 -2.19 -0.63
C PHE A 108 -9.14 -2.99 -1.45
N LEU A 109 -8.58 -4.06 -0.87
CA LEU A 109 -7.72 -5.02 -1.56
C LEU A 109 -8.41 -5.47 -2.86
N TYR A 110 -7.96 -4.93 -3.98
CA TYR A 110 -8.40 -5.37 -5.31
C TYR A 110 -7.37 -6.38 -5.80
N SER A 111 -7.57 -7.66 -5.50
CA SER A 111 -6.86 -8.72 -6.21
C SER A 111 -7.65 -9.10 -7.45
N ARG A 112 -6.96 -9.42 -8.55
CA ARG A 112 -7.58 -9.91 -9.78
C ARG A 112 -8.38 -11.21 -9.56
N ALA A 113 -8.10 -11.93 -8.47
CA ALA A 113 -8.76 -13.17 -8.07
C ALA A 113 -10.16 -12.98 -7.45
N LEU A 114 -10.58 -11.76 -7.12
CA LEU A 114 -11.90 -11.46 -6.52
C LEU A 114 -12.92 -10.98 -7.56
N ARG A 115 -12.79 -11.40 -8.82
CA ARG A 115 -13.68 -11.02 -9.94
C ARG A 115 -14.71 -12.08 -10.33
N GLU A 116 -14.92 -13.08 -9.47
CA GLU A 116 -15.98 -14.09 -9.63
C GLU A 116 -17.12 -13.85 -8.64
#